data_AF-A0A6C0ATD8-F1
#
_entry.id   AF-A0A6C0ATD8-F1
#
_cell.length_a   1.000
_cell.length_b   1.000
_cell.length_c   1.000
_cell.angle_alpha   90.00
_cell.angle_beta   90.00
_cell.angle_gamma   90.00
#
_symmetry.space_group_name_H-M   'P 1'
#
loop_
_entity.id
_entity.type
_entity.pdbx_description
1 polymer ?
#
loop_
_entity_poly.entity_id
_entity_poly.type
_entity_poly.pdbx_seq_one_letter_code
_entity_poly.pdbx_strand_id
1 'polypeptide(L)'
;MKFCSQCDNMYYIGISIEDSNKLNYYCRNCKHKDETIAEEGICVLNTELRVGEQKFNHIINQYTKLDPTLPRIYNVKCPNMECKTNHGKNADGSDSKSEPNEVIYIRYDDDNLKYLYICVECDTTWKTNE
;
A
#
# COMPACT_ATOMS: atom_id res chain seq x y z
N MET A 1 -1.83 -15.14 -7.35
CA MET A 1 -2.35 -16.10 -8.36
C MET A 1 -1.18 -16.64 -9.16
N LYS A 2 -1.16 -17.93 -9.52
CA LYS A 2 -0.08 -18.54 -10.31
C LYS A 2 -0.50 -18.71 -11.77
N PHE A 3 0.44 -18.49 -12.68
CA PHE A 3 0.22 -18.54 -14.12
C PHE A 3 1.04 -19.66 -14.75
N CYS A 4 0.52 -20.19 -15.84
CA CYS A 4 1.14 -21.29 -16.56
C CYS A 4 2.38 -20.86 -17.33
N SER A 5 3.50 -21.52 -17.09
CA SER A 5 4.79 -21.24 -17.73
C SER A 5 4.79 -21.43 -19.25
N GLN A 6 3.81 -22.14 -19.82
CA GLN A 6 3.74 -22.38 -21.26
C GLN A 6 2.82 -21.44 -22.03
N CYS A 7 1.79 -20.89 -21.37
CA CYS A 7 0.74 -20.14 -22.07
C CYS A 7 0.13 -18.99 -21.27
N ASP A 8 0.75 -18.62 -20.14
CA ASP A 8 0.38 -17.53 -19.23
C ASP A 8 -1.08 -17.52 -18.75
N ASN A 9 -1.79 -18.64 -18.93
CA ASN A 9 -3.13 -18.82 -18.40
C ASN A 9 -3.09 -19.16 -16.92
N MET A 10 -4.11 -18.74 -16.17
CA MET A 10 -4.23 -19.04 -14.75
C MET A 10 -4.25 -20.56 -14.49
N TYR A 11 -3.49 -21.00 -13.50
CA TYR A 11 -3.57 -22.38 -13.02
C TYR A 11 -4.79 -22.60 -12.13
N TYR A 12 -5.33 -23.80 -12.21
CA TYR A 12 -6.40 -24.29 -11.33
C TYR A 12 -5.85 -25.32 -10.37
N ILE A 13 -6.46 -25.38 -9.19
CA ILE A 13 -6.11 -26.35 -8.16
C ILE A 13 -6.86 -27.65 -8.43
N GLY A 14 -6.14 -28.78 -8.38
CA GLY A 14 -6.69 -30.13 -8.46
C GLY A 14 -5.98 -31.07 -7.49
N ILE A 15 -6.62 -32.19 -7.19
CA ILE A 15 -6.03 -33.25 -6.36
C ILE A 15 -5.27 -34.20 -7.30
N SER A 16 -4.09 -34.67 -6.90
CA SER A 16 -3.35 -35.65 -7.68
C SER A 16 -4.12 -36.97 -7.79
N ILE A 17 -4.01 -37.63 -8.94
CA ILE A 17 -4.67 -38.92 -9.18
C ILE A 17 -3.93 -40.06 -8.46
N GLU A 18 -2.61 -39.91 -8.29
CA GLU A 18 -1.74 -40.93 -7.70
C GLU A 18 -1.75 -40.89 -6.17
N ASP A 19 -1.94 -39.69 -5.59
CA ASP A 19 -1.93 -39.48 -4.15
C ASP A 19 -2.95 -38.40 -3.79
N SER A 20 -4.01 -38.79 -3.07
CA SER A 20 -5.08 -37.89 -2.64
C SER A 20 -4.60 -36.79 -1.68
N ASN A 21 -3.42 -36.95 -1.08
CA ASN A 21 -2.85 -35.98 -0.15
C ASN A 21 -1.99 -34.92 -0.86
N LYS A 22 -1.78 -35.03 -2.17
CA LYS A 22 -1.00 -34.05 -2.96
C LYS A 22 -1.90 -33.15 -3.77
N LEU A 23 -1.63 -31.85 -3.68
CA LEU A 23 -2.36 -30.80 -4.38
C LEU A 23 -1.52 -30.30 -5.56
N ASN A 24 -2.10 -30.34 -6.76
CA ASN A 24 -1.42 -30.00 -8.01
C ASN A 24 -2.07 -28.78 -8.65
N TYR A 25 -1.25 -27.99 -9.34
CA TYR A 25 -1.75 -26.92 -10.20
C TYR A 25 -1.80 -27.41 -11.64
N TYR A 26 -2.94 -27.25 -12.31
CA TYR A 26 -3.11 -27.66 -13.71
C TYR A 26 -3.69 -26.53 -14.56
N CYS A 27 -3.22 -26.42 -15.81
CA CYS A 27 -3.72 -25.45 -16.76
C CYS A 27 -4.87 -26.07 -17.56
N ARG A 28 -6.03 -25.38 -17.63
CA ARG A 28 -7.16 -25.83 -18.47
C ARG A 28 -6.89 -25.67 -19.97
N ASN A 29 -6.03 -24.73 -20.35
CA ASN A 29 -5.75 -24.43 -21.75
C ASN A 29 -4.74 -25.43 -22.35
N CYS A 30 -3.53 -25.53 -21.80
CA CYS A 30 -2.45 -26.37 -22.37
C CYS A 30 -2.26 -27.73 -21.66
N LYS A 31 -3.05 -28.04 -20.62
CA LYS A 31 -2.96 -29.27 -19.81
C LYS A 31 -1.65 -29.46 -19.03
N HIS A 32 -0.79 -28.45 -19.00
CA HIS A 32 0.42 -28.45 -18.17
C HIS A 32 0.07 -28.61 -16.69
N LYS A 33 0.82 -29.45 -15.97
CA LYS A 33 0.71 -29.66 -14.53
C LYS A 33 2.00 -29.25 -13.85
N ASP A 34 1.88 -28.51 -12.76
CA ASP A 34 3.01 -28.10 -11.93
C ASP A 34 2.94 -28.86 -10.60
N GLU A 35 3.94 -29.70 -10.36
CA GLU A 35 4.07 -30.60 -9.20
C GLU A 35 5.05 -30.05 -8.14
N THR A 36 5.68 -28.90 -8.39
CA THR A 36 6.69 -28.31 -7.49
C THR A 36 6.13 -27.77 -6.17
N ILE A 37 4.82 -27.85 -5.97
CA ILE A 37 4.10 -27.13 -4.91
C ILE A 37 3.58 -28.12 -3.85
N ALA A 38 4.08 -29.35 -3.81
CA ALA A 38 3.71 -30.37 -2.84
C ALA A 38 4.46 -30.24 -1.50
N GLU A 39 4.67 -29.03 -0.98
CA GLU A 39 5.24 -28.81 0.35
C GLU A 39 4.20 -28.28 1.33
N GLU A 40 4.29 -28.76 2.58
CA GLU A 40 3.31 -28.55 3.65
C GLU A 40 3.06 -27.06 3.95
N GLY A 41 1.78 -26.67 4.07
CA GLY A 41 1.40 -25.33 4.58
C GLY A 41 0.79 -24.34 3.58
N ILE A 42 0.33 -24.78 2.41
CA ILE A 42 -0.22 -23.87 1.39
C ILE A 42 -1.65 -23.42 1.76
N CYS A 43 -1.81 -22.10 1.94
CA CYS A 43 -3.12 -21.47 2.03
C CYS A 43 -3.74 -21.36 0.63
N VAL A 44 -4.82 -22.11 0.39
CA VAL A 44 -5.57 -22.11 -0.89
C VAL A 44 -6.53 -20.93 -1.00
N LEU A 45 -7.25 -20.67 0.09
CA LEU A 45 -8.24 -19.60 0.18
C LEU A 45 -8.09 -18.95 1.54
N ASN A 46 -7.86 -17.64 1.54
CA ASN A 46 -7.96 -16.81 2.72
C ASN A 46 -9.20 -15.91 2.55
N THR A 47 -10.18 -16.06 3.44
CA THR A 47 -11.39 -15.24 3.43
C THR A 47 -11.32 -14.25 4.59
N GLU A 48 -11.05 -12.99 4.27
CA GLU A 48 -11.03 -11.90 5.23
C GLU A 48 -12.43 -11.29 5.34
N LEU A 49 -13.17 -11.66 6.39
CA LEU A 49 -14.54 -11.16 6.63
C LEU A 49 -14.56 -9.76 7.24
N ARG A 50 -13.50 -9.40 7.96
CA ARG A 50 -13.25 -8.03 8.38
C ARG A 50 -12.34 -7.45 7.34
N VAL A 51 -12.79 -6.41 6.65
CA VAL A 51 -11.89 -5.53 5.91
C VAL A 51 -11.03 -4.85 6.96
N GLY A 52 -9.94 -5.51 7.37
CA GLY A 52 -8.91 -4.91 8.20
C GLY A 52 -8.47 -3.63 7.54
N GLU A 53 -8.15 -2.61 8.35
CA GLU A 53 -7.84 -1.24 7.94
C GLU A 53 -7.40 -1.16 6.48
N GLN A 54 -8.30 -0.66 5.63
CA GLN A 54 -8.03 -0.40 4.22
C GLN A 54 -6.60 0.12 4.09
N LYS A 55 -5.70 -0.67 3.50
CA LYS A 55 -4.30 -0.28 3.33
C LYS A 55 -4.32 0.97 2.47
N PHE A 56 -4.14 2.15 3.07
CA PHE A 56 -4.23 3.47 2.42
C PHE A 56 -3.33 3.65 1.19
N ASN A 57 -2.45 2.69 0.91
CA ASN A 57 -1.70 2.56 -0.33
C ASN A 57 -2.54 2.70 -1.61
N HIS A 58 -3.84 2.35 -1.60
CA HIS A 58 -4.73 2.60 -2.76
C HIS A 58 -5.40 3.99 -2.74
N ILE A 59 -5.32 4.70 -1.62
CA ILE A 59 -5.95 6.02 -1.40
C ILE A 59 -4.98 7.14 -1.78
N ILE A 60 -3.67 6.93 -1.60
CA ILE A 60 -2.66 7.94 -1.88
C ILE A 60 -2.02 7.71 -3.24
N ASN A 61 -2.05 8.75 -4.08
CA ASN A 61 -1.31 8.81 -5.33
C ASN A 61 -0.20 9.88 -5.20
N GLN A 62 0.87 9.76 -5.97
CA GLN A 62 1.94 10.76 -6.06
C GLN A 62 1.44 12.16 -6.49
N TYR A 63 0.27 12.22 -7.15
CA TYR A 63 -0.35 13.46 -7.62
C TYR A 63 -1.36 14.04 -6.64
N THR A 64 -1.69 13.36 -5.54
CA THR A 64 -2.64 13.85 -4.54
C THR A 64 -2.23 15.21 -3.98
N LYS A 65 -0.92 15.51 -3.92
CA LYS A 65 -0.40 16.83 -3.49
C LYS A 65 -0.71 18.00 -4.43
N LEU A 66 -0.96 17.70 -5.70
CA LEU A 66 -1.25 18.71 -6.72
C LEU A 66 -2.73 19.11 -6.73
N ASP A 67 -3.58 18.39 -5.99
CA ASP A 67 -5.00 18.69 -5.93
C ASP A 67 -5.25 19.93 -5.03
N PRO A 68 -5.78 21.04 -5.58
CA PRO A 68 -6.10 22.23 -4.80
C PRO A 68 -7.41 22.09 -4.00
N THR A 69 -8.22 21.07 -4.27
CA THR A 69 -9.51 20.86 -3.60
C THR A 69 -9.37 20.12 -2.27
N LEU A 70 -8.22 19.51 -2.02
CA LEU A 70 -7.98 18.80 -0.78
C LEU A 70 -7.70 19.76 0.38
N PRO A 71 -8.21 19.47 1.59
CA PRO A 71 -7.95 20.27 2.77
C PRO A 71 -6.46 20.35 3.13
N ARG A 72 -5.95 21.58 3.26
CA ARG A 72 -4.56 21.90 3.61
C ARG A 72 -4.50 22.56 4.97
N ILE A 73 -3.57 22.11 5.82
CA ILE A 73 -3.30 22.68 7.13
C ILE A 73 -1.84 23.11 7.21
N TYR A 74 -1.60 24.24 7.91
CA TYR A 74 -0.29 24.86 7.99
C TYR A 74 0.34 24.87 9.39
N ASN A 75 -0.38 24.32 10.37
CA ASN A 75 -0.03 24.34 11.78
C ASN A 75 0.59 23.02 12.29
N VAL A 76 0.79 22.04 11.40
CA VAL A 76 1.34 20.72 11.76
C VAL A 76 2.75 20.57 11.20
N LYS A 77 3.69 20.19 12.07
CA LYS A 77 5.07 19.87 11.66
C LYS A 77 5.14 18.49 11.04
N CYS A 78 6.02 18.32 10.05
CA CYS A 78 6.26 17.01 9.47
C CYS A 78 6.98 16.11 10.49
N PRO A 79 6.60 14.83 10.64
CA PRO A 79 7.33 13.89 11.51
C PRO A 79 8.73 13.54 10.97
N ASN A 80 8.97 13.74 9.66
CA ASN A 80 10.30 13.58 9.09
C ASN A 80 11.20 14.73 9.56
N MET A 81 12.16 14.41 10.43
CA MET A 81 13.09 15.39 11.00
C MET A 81 13.92 16.09 9.93
N GLU A 82 14.23 15.44 8.81
CA GLU A 82 15.01 16.00 7.70
C GLU A 82 14.18 16.92 6.76
N CYS A 83 12.89 17.07 7.02
CA CYS A 83 12.02 17.89 6.18
C CYS A 83 12.44 19.36 6.23
N LYS A 84 12.56 19.98 5.04
CA LYS A 84 12.93 21.40 4.89
C LYS A 84 11.98 22.34 5.65
N THR A 85 10.70 21.98 5.77
CA THR A 85 9.71 22.78 6.50
C THR A 85 9.95 22.82 8.01
N ASN A 86 10.67 21.84 8.56
CA ASN A 86 11.04 21.78 9.98
C ASN A 86 12.31 22.59 10.28
N HIS A 87 13.22 22.68 9.31
CA HIS A 87 14.48 23.41 9.41
C HIS A 87 14.30 24.87 8.96
N GLY A 88 13.52 25.62 9.73
CA GLY A 88 13.19 27.02 9.42
C GLY A 88 14.34 28.04 9.52
N LYS A 89 15.62 27.62 9.50
CA LYS A 89 16.78 28.53 9.51
C LYS A 89 17.98 27.86 8.82
N ASN A 90 18.41 28.40 7.68
CA ASN A 90 19.80 28.27 7.29
C ASN A 90 20.66 28.95 8.37
N ALA A 91 21.81 28.35 8.69
CA ALA A 91 22.76 28.85 9.69
C ALA A 91 23.37 30.23 9.32
N ASP A 92 23.12 30.72 8.12
CA ASP A 92 23.47 32.05 7.66
C ASP A 92 22.20 32.89 7.58
N GLY A 93 22.10 33.94 8.41
CA GLY A 93 20.94 34.83 8.60
C GLY A 93 20.51 35.65 7.37
N SER A 94 20.38 34.99 6.23
CA SER A 94 19.75 35.48 5.02
C SER A 94 18.29 35.03 5.02
N ASP A 95 17.38 35.98 4.77
CA ASP A 95 15.92 35.83 4.69
C ASP A 95 15.50 34.91 3.52
N SER A 96 15.89 33.64 3.58
CA SER A 96 15.36 32.58 2.73
C SER A 96 14.02 32.18 3.34
N LYS A 97 12.93 32.62 2.69
CA LYS A 97 11.53 32.34 3.05
C LYS A 97 11.41 30.87 3.46
N SER A 98 11.24 30.61 4.75
CA SER A 98 10.83 29.29 5.23
C SER A 98 9.54 28.95 4.51
N GLU A 99 9.55 27.91 3.69
CA GLU A 99 8.32 27.42 3.09
C GLU A 99 7.36 27.06 4.24
N PRO A 100 6.09 27.50 4.16
CA PRO A 100 5.13 27.20 5.21
C PRO A 100 4.99 25.69 5.29
N ASN A 101 4.92 25.14 6.51
CA ASN A 101 4.57 23.74 6.70
C ASN A 101 3.24 23.50 5.97
N GLU A 102 3.22 22.72 4.90
CA GLU A 102 1.98 22.41 4.18
C GLU A 102 1.72 20.91 4.26
N VAL A 103 0.60 20.58 4.90
CA VAL A 103 0.18 19.20 5.12
C VAL A 103 -1.25 19.05 4.61
N ILE A 104 -1.46 18.05 3.77
CA ILE A 104 -2.80 17.63 3.34
C ILE A 104 -3.30 16.60 4.33
N TYR A 105 -4.54 16.71 4.78
CA TYR A 105 -5.17 15.68 5.59
C TYR A 105 -6.39 15.09 4.86
N ILE A 106 -6.47 13.77 4.84
CA ILE A 106 -7.51 13.00 4.13
C ILE A 106 -8.15 12.06 5.13
N ARG A 107 -9.48 12.09 5.21
CA ARG A 107 -10.26 11.13 5.97
C ARG A 107 -10.43 9.86 5.14
N TYR A 108 -10.02 8.72 5.68
CA TYR A 108 -10.11 7.43 4.98
C TYR A 108 -11.07 6.44 5.63
N ASP A 109 -11.47 6.71 6.87
CA ASP A 109 -12.44 5.92 7.62
C ASP A 109 -13.46 6.87 8.21
N ASP A 110 -14.67 6.86 7.66
CA ASP A 110 -15.75 7.73 8.11
C ASP A 110 -16.28 7.31 9.47
N ASP A 111 -16.41 6.02 9.74
CA ASP A 111 -17.01 5.53 10.98
C ASP A 111 -16.07 5.74 12.18
N ASN A 112 -14.78 5.47 12.00
CA ASN A 112 -13.79 5.59 13.07
C ASN A 112 -13.05 6.93 13.08
N LEU A 113 -13.44 7.89 12.21
CA LEU A 113 -12.83 9.21 12.09
C LEU A 113 -11.30 9.16 11.93
N LYS A 114 -10.79 8.22 11.11
CA LYS A 114 -9.35 8.09 10.91
C LYS A 114 -8.87 9.02 9.79
N TYR A 115 -7.77 9.70 10.08
CA TYR A 115 -7.13 10.64 9.18
C TYR A 115 -5.73 10.18 8.81
N LEU A 116 -5.37 10.54 7.59
CA LEU A 116 -4.07 10.39 7.01
C LEU A 116 -3.53 11.78 6.67
N TYR A 117 -2.30 12.05 7.06
CA TYR A 117 -1.59 13.28 6.77
C TYR A 117 -0.50 13.02 5.75
N ILE A 118 -0.33 13.96 4.81
CA ILE A 118 0.67 13.91 3.74
C ILE A 118 1.40 15.25 3.74
N CYS A 119 2.71 15.24 3.93
CA CYS A 119 3.53 16.43 3.74
C CYS A 119 3.72 16.69 2.24
N VAL A 120 3.45 17.91 1.79
CA VAL A 120 3.58 18.30 0.38
C VAL A 120 5.04 18.36 -0.08
N GLU A 121 5.97 18.65 0.85
CA GLU A 121 7.39 18.88 0.54
C GLU A 121 8.24 17.60 0.47
N CYS A 122 8.03 16.66 1.40
CA CYS A 122 8.86 15.45 1.49
C CYS A 122 8.08 14.14 1.28
N ASP A 123 6.81 14.23 0.85
CA ASP A 123 5.92 13.10 0.57
C ASP A 123 5.77 12.11 1.74
N THR A 124 6.14 12.52 2.96
CA THR A 124 6.01 11.70 4.16
C THR A 124 4.54 11.60 4.55
N THR A 125 4.06 10.38 4.78
CA THR A 125 2.67 10.09 5.12
C THR A 125 2.56 9.49 6.52
N TRP A 126 1.62 9.95 7.35
CA TRP A 126 1.42 9.41 8.71
C TRP A 126 -0.05 9.44 9.13
N LYS A 127 -0.40 8.66 10.15
CA LYS A 127 -1.75 8.59 10.74
C LYS A 127 -1.81 9.34 12.07
N THR A 128 -3.00 9.75 12.51
CA THR A 128 -3.20 10.36 13.83
C THR A 128 -3.03 9.37 14.98
N ASN A 129 -3.29 8.08 14.73
CA ASN A 129 -3.28 7.03 15.74
C ASN A 129 -2.29 5.94 15.34
N GLU A 130 -1.16 5.87 16.05
CA GLU A 130 -0.61 4.59 16.51
C GLU A 130 -1.16 4.30 17.91
#